data_AF-A0A7S0D4U2-F1
#
_entry.id   AF-A0A7S0D4U2-F1
#
_cell.length_a   1.000
_cell.length_b   1.000
_cell.length_c   1.000
_cell.angle_alpha   90.00
_cell.angle_beta   90.00
_cell.angle_gamma   90.00
#
_symmetry.space_group_name_H-M   'P 1'
#
loop_
_entity.id
_entity.type
_entity.pdbx_description
1 polymer ?
#
loop_
_entity_poly.entity_id
_entity_poly.type
_entity_poly.pdbx_seq_one_letter_code
_entity_poly.pdbx_strand_id
1 'polypeptide(L)'
;KFWGLAWTLAMIVEREVEPLDTNGSAIDKSPKMGFSDNQLQSKKSGLEIEPDIDNTSWGHFKIPTLKRFLTYSGPGLSTILGSTDAGCLILACAAGKQMGYALIPVQMLLSLVQMIMLFYASRLGTASGMGFIESIEFFYGRRGAIAMTALLIVSCYTEMIQEFTGLAGVSEIIGIHKSVGVLSGAIVFLSTVLLGGSSINQVVVGMG
;
A
#
# COMPACT_ATOMS: atom_id res chain seq x y z
N LYS A 1 -11.90 26.08 4.35
CA LYS A 1 -10.67 26.73 3.83
C LYS A 1 -9.61 25.71 3.41
N PHE A 2 -9.39 24.61 4.14
CA PHE A 2 -8.48 23.51 3.75
C PHE A 2 -8.94 22.72 2.51
N TRP A 3 -10.24 22.39 2.46
CA TRP A 3 -10.86 21.69 1.32
C TRP A 3 -10.75 22.45 -0.01
N GLY A 4 -10.73 23.78 0.02
CA GLY A 4 -10.57 24.59 -1.19
C GLY A 4 -9.17 24.48 -1.79
N LEU A 5 -8.12 24.45 -0.95
CA LEU A 5 -6.73 24.29 -1.35
C LEU A 5 -6.42 22.88 -1.84
N ALA A 6 -6.99 21.86 -1.18
CA ALA A 6 -6.90 20.47 -1.64
C ALA A 6 -7.57 20.29 -3.01
N TRP A 7 -8.72 20.94 -3.23
CA TRP A 7 -9.41 20.91 -4.52
C TRP A 7 -8.69 21.73 -5.60
N THR A 8 -8.00 22.83 -5.24
CA THR A 8 -7.18 23.57 -6.20
C THR A 8 -5.92 22.80 -6.60
N LEU A 9 -5.29 22.08 -5.68
CA LEU A 9 -4.16 21.21 -6.00
C LEU A 9 -4.57 20.00 -6.84
N ALA A 10 -5.75 19.42 -6.57
CA ALA A 10 -6.34 18.39 -7.42
C ALA A 10 -6.63 18.92 -8.83
N MET A 11 -7.20 20.12 -8.97
CA MET A 11 -7.42 20.76 -10.28
C MET A 11 -6.11 21.15 -11.00
N ILE A 12 -5.04 21.47 -10.27
CA ILE A 12 -3.72 21.73 -10.87
C ILE A 12 -3.09 20.44 -11.41
N VAL A 13 -3.26 19.32 -10.70
CA VAL A 13 -2.83 18.00 -11.19
C VAL A 13 -3.67 17.55 -12.39
N GLU A 14 -4.99 17.80 -12.36
CA GLU A 14 -5.90 17.45 -13.46
C GLU A 14 -5.72 18.32 -14.71
N ARG A 15 -5.14 19.53 -14.57
CA ARG A 15 -4.73 20.39 -15.70
C ARG A 15 -3.44 19.95 -16.40
N GLU A 16 -2.59 19.12 -15.78
CA GLU A 16 -1.41 18.52 -16.43
C GLU A 16 -1.77 17.24 -17.20
N VAL A 17 -3.02 16.76 -17.07
CA VAL A 17 -3.58 15.60 -17.77
C VAL A 17 -4.45 16.06 -18.95
N GLU A 18 -3.89 16.92 -19.83
CA GLU A 18 -4.35 16.95 -21.22
C GLU A 18 -3.42 16.08 -22.08
N PRO A 19 -3.98 15.31 -23.03
CA PRO A 19 -3.24 14.34 -23.81
C PRO A 19 -2.28 15.06 -24.76
N LEU A 20 -0.98 14.77 -24.64
CA LEU A 20 -0.04 15.11 -25.69
C LEU A 20 -0.44 14.37 -26.97
N ASP A 21 -0.79 15.20 -27.96
CA ASP A 21 -1.20 14.93 -29.33
C ASP A 21 -0.62 13.62 -29.92
N THR A 22 -1.52 12.73 -30.32
CA THR A 22 -1.25 11.59 -31.20
C THR A 22 -1.03 12.10 -32.62
N ASN A 23 0.19 12.59 -32.93
CA ASN A 23 0.61 12.77 -34.31
C ASN A 23 2.08 12.39 -34.53
N GLY A 24 2.23 11.30 -35.26
CA GLY A 24 3.39 10.85 -36.02
C GLY A 24 4.73 11.52 -35.74
N SER A 25 5.49 10.95 -34.81
CA SER A 25 6.93 10.79 -35.03
C SER A 25 7.29 9.35 -34.72
N ALA A 26 7.63 8.63 -35.78
CA ALA A 26 8.31 7.35 -35.70
C ALA A 26 9.59 7.55 -34.89
N ILE A 27 9.53 7.22 -33.61
CA ILE A 27 10.71 7.03 -32.79
C ILE A 27 10.80 5.54 -32.53
N ASP A 28 11.47 4.88 -33.47
CA ASP A 28 12.32 3.73 -33.15
C ASP A 28 13.20 4.13 -31.96
N LYS A 29 12.73 3.76 -30.78
CA LYS A 29 13.58 3.50 -29.63
C LYS A 29 13.32 2.05 -29.27
N SER A 30 13.96 1.18 -30.05
CA SER A 30 14.60 0.00 -29.49
C SER A 30 14.98 0.27 -28.02
N PRO A 31 14.44 -0.50 -27.06
CA PRO A 31 14.43 -0.12 -25.66
C PRO A 31 15.88 -0.10 -25.16
N LYS A 32 16.41 1.10 -24.88
CA LYS A 32 17.62 1.23 -24.08
C LYS A 32 17.23 0.93 -22.64
N MET A 33 17.06 -0.36 -22.35
CA MET A 33 17.23 -0.91 -21.02
C MET A 33 18.57 -0.40 -20.52
N GLY A 34 18.55 0.53 -19.57
CA GLY A 34 19.70 0.85 -18.72
C GLY A 34 19.99 -0.27 -17.73
N PHE A 35 19.78 -1.52 -18.14
CA PHE A 35 20.18 -2.70 -17.41
C PHE A 35 21.51 -3.13 -18.02
N SER A 36 22.59 -3.01 -17.26
CA SER A 36 23.91 -3.51 -17.66
C SER A 36 23.76 -4.95 -18.17
N ASP A 37 24.27 -5.26 -19.36
CA ASP A 37 24.13 -6.58 -20.01
C ASP A 37 24.59 -7.74 -19.10
N ASN A 38 25.48 -7.46 -18.14
CA ASN A 38 25.92 -8.40 -17.10
C ASN A 38 24.79 -8.85 -16.14
N GLN A 39 23.80 -8.00 -15.88
CA GLN A 39 22.67 -8.30 -14.99
C GLN A 39 21.54 -9.05 -15.72
N LEU A 40 21.39 -8.83 -17.03
CA LEU A 40 20.50 -9.65 -17.88
C LEU A 40 21.09 -11.05 -18.08
N GLN A 41 22.41 -11.18 -18.22
CA GLN A 41 23.06 -12.50 -18.29
C GLN A 41 23.03 -13.25 -16.96
N SER A 42 23.26 -12.58 -15.82
CA SER A 42 23.13 -13.23 -14.50
C SER A 42 21.70 -13.69 -14.19
N LYS A 43 20.68 -12.98 -14.69
CA LYS A 43 19.27 -13.39 -14.54
C LYS A 43 18.87 -14.46 -15.55
N LYS A 44 19.44 -14.47 -16.77
CA LYS A 44 19.25 -15.55 -17.75
C LYS A 44 19.95 -16.86 -17.33
N SER A 45 21.15 -16.79 -16.77
CA SER A 45 21.88 -17.97 -16.25
C SER A 45 21.21 -18.58 -15.01
N GLY A 46 20.35 -17.83 -14.31
CA GLY A 46 19.48 -18.34 -13.25
C GLY A 46 18.08 -18.77 -13.72
N LEU A 47 17.75 -18.54 -15.00
CA LEU A 47 16.49 -18.93 -15.64
C LEU A 47 16.65 -20.10 -16.63
N GLU A 48 17.88 -20.51 -16.95
CA GLU A 48 18.19 -21.87 -17.43
C GLU A 48 18.08 -22.85 -16.24
N ILE A 49 16.86 -22.99 -15.74
CA ILE A 49 16.48 -24.21 -15.05
C ILE A 49 16.24 -25.20 -16.18
N GLU A 50 17.23 -26.07 -16.41
CA GLU A 50 17.08 -27.26 -17.24
C GLU A 50 15.74 -27.94 -16.88
N PRO A 51 14.79 -28.10 -17.82
CA PRO A 51 13.57 -28.82 -17.52
C PRO A 51 13.98 -30.28 -17.29
N ASP A 52 14.08 -30.66 -16.03
CA ASP A 52 14.24 -32.04 -15.59
C ASP A 52 12.93 -32.79 -15.90
N ILE A 53 12.84 -33.32 -17.12
CA ILE A 53 11.67 -34.04 -17.64
C ILE A 53 11.70 -35.53 -17.21
N ASP A 54 12.22 -35.84 -16.01
CA ASP A 54 12.31 -37.23 -15.53
C ASP A 54 11.56 -37.55 -14.22
N ASN A 55 10.88 -36.58 -13.59
CA ASN A 55 10.09 -36.84 -12.38
C ASN A 55 8.65 -36.30 -12.43
N THR A 56 7.88 -36.77 -13.41
CA THR A 56 6.40 -36.69 -13.39
C THR A 56 5.81 -37.62 -12.31
N SER A 57 6.07 -37.33 -11.04
CA SER A 57 5.30 -37.87 -9.92
C SER A 57 4.13 -36.92 -9.62
N TRP A 58 2.95 -37.28 -10.11
CA TRP A 58 1.67 -36.59 -9.86
C TRP A 58 1.16 -36.83 -8.42
N GLY A 59 1.95 -36.46 -7.42
CA GLY A 59 1.58 -36.66 -6.02
C GLY A 59 2.37 -35.74 -5.09
N HIS A 60 1.67 -35.22 -4.08
CA HIS A 60 2.12 -34.29 -3.03
C HIS A 60 1.92 -32.81 -3.33
N PHE A 61 0.64 -32.40 -3.29
CA PHE A 61 0.25 -31.06 -2.84
C PHE A 61 0.81 -30.87 -1.42
N LYS A 62 2.09 -30.50 -1.29
CA LYS A 62 2.72 -30.20 0.00
C LYS A 62 2.00 -28.96 0.54
N ILE A 63 1.07 -29.19 1.46
CA ILE A 63 0.42 -28.13 2.23
C ILE A 63 1.56 -27.31 2.84
N PRO A 64 1.68 -26.01 2.51
CA PRO A 64 2.76 -25.21 3.06
C PRO A 64 2.63 -25.26 4.57
N THR A 65 3.71 -25.65 5.25
CA THR A 65 3.76 -25.63 6.71
C THR A 65 3.29 -24.26 7.18
N LEU A 66 2.47 -24.20 8.23
CA LEU A 66 1.94 -22.94 8.79
C LEU A 66 3.02 -21.85 8.91
N LYS A 67 4.24 -22.24 9.28
CA LYS A 67 5.43 -21.39 9.32
C LYS A 67 5.77 -20.69 8.00
N ARG A 68 5.68 -21.39 6.86
CA ARG A 68 5.89 -20.81 5.51
C ARG A 68 4.74 -19.88 5.14
N PHE A 69 3.50 -20.22 5.50
CA PHE A 69 2.34 -19.37 5.27
C PHE A 69 2.45 -18.03 6.04
N LEU A 70 2.84 -18.07 7.32
CA LEU A 70 3.08 -16.85 8.11
C LEU A 70 4.16 -15.97 7.50
N THR A 71 5.27 -16.55 7.01
CA THR A 71 6.35 -15.77 6.38
C THR A 71 5.90 -15.01 5.13
N TYR A 72 5.03 -15.59 4.30
CA TYR A 72 4.54 -14.92 3.07
C TYR A 72 3.29 -14.07 3.28
N SER A 73 2.59 -14.22 4.41
CA SER A 73 1.36 -13.46 4.73
C SER A 73 1.60 -11.99 5.11
N GLY A 74 2.85 -11.61 5.41
CA GLY A 74 3.24 -10.28 5.91
C GLY A 74 2.66 -9.08 5.12
N PRO A 75 2.88 -8.97 3.80
CA PRO A 75 2.42 -7.80 3.04
C PRO A 75 0.88 -7.71 2.95
N GLY A 76 0.18 -8.83 2.90
CA GLY A 76 -1.29 -8.87 2.90
C GLY A 76 -1.88 -8.46 4.25
N LEU A 77 -1.31 -8.94 5.35
CA LEU A 77 -1.75 -8.55 6.70
C LEU A 77 -1.51 -7.06 6.98
N SER A 78 -0.34 -6.54 6.61
CA SER A 78 0.00 -5.13 6.83
C SER A 78 -0.97 -4.18 6.12
N THR A 79 -1.45 -4.54 4.92
CA THR A 79 -2.38 -3.71 4.15
C THR A 79 -3.79 -3.75 4.71
N ILE A 80 -4.27 -4.91 5.18
CA ILE A 80 -5.58 -5.03 5.85
C ILE A 80 -5.59 -4.23 7.15
N LEU A 81 -4.52 -4.34 7.95
CA LEU A 81 -4.40 -3.57 9.20
C LEU A 81 -4.34 -2.07 8.93
N GLY A 82 -3.55 -1.63 7.94
CA GLY A 82 -3.47 -0.23 7.55
C GLY A 82 -4.78 0.35 6.99
N SER A 83 -5.63 -0.50 6.40
CA SER A 83 -6.96 -0.05 5.92
C SER A 83 -7.97 0.21 7.05
N THR A 84 -7.68 -0.25 8.27
CA THR A 84 -8.51 -0.01 9.46
C THR A 84 -7.85 1.07 10.31
N ASP A 85 -7.79 2.28 9.76
CA ASP A 85 -7.27 3.44 10.47
C ASP A 85 -8.32 4.03 11.44
N ALA A 86 -7.85 4.85 12.38
CA ALA A 86 -8.74 5.59 13.27
C ALA A 86 -9.73 6.50 12.53
N GLY A 87 -9.35 6.98 11.34
CA GLY A 87 -10.18 7.85 10.50
C GLY A 87 -11.46 7.17 10.03
N CYS A 88 -11.35 5.95 9.52
CA CYS A 88 -12.48 5.13 9.09
C CYS A 88 -13.42 4.81 10.26
N LEU A 89 -12.87 4.53 11.44
CA LEU A 89 -13.68 4.26 12.64
C LEU A 89 -14.46 5.51 13.09
N ILE A 90 -13.80 6.67 13.16
CA ILE A 90 -14.46 7.93 13.55
C ILE A 90 -15.57 8.28 12.56
N LEU A 91 -15.31 8.14 11.26
CA LEU A 91 -16.30 8.40 10.22
C LEU A 91 -17.47 7.41 10.31
N ALA A 92 -17.20 6.12 10.55
CA ALA A 92 -18.22 5.10 10.74
C ALA A 92 -19.10 5.41 11.96
N CYS A 93 -18.52 5.84 13.09
CA CYS A 93 -19.27 6.26 14.26
C CYS A 93 -20.12 7.51 13.98
N ALA A 94 -19.55 8.51 13.28
CA ALA A 94 -20.25 9.75 12.94
C ALA A 94 -21.42 9.51 11.97
N ALA A 95 -21.20 8.69 10.94
CA ALA A 95 -22.22 8.33 9.97
C ALA A 95 -23.27 7.38 10.58
N GLY A 96 -22.87 6.46 11.45
CA GLY A 96 -23.76 5.59 12.22
C GLY A 96 -24.68 6.37 13.16
N LYS A 97 -24.19 7.46 13.77
CA LYS A 97 -25.03 8.36 14.58
C LYS A 97 -26.10 9.06 13.74
N GLN A 98 -25.83 9.36 12.46
CA GLN A 98 -26.74 10.11 11.60
C GLN A 98 -27.77 9.23 10.87
N MET A 99 -27.37 8.07 10.36
CA MET A 99 -28.25 7.24 9.51
C MET A 99 -28.55 5.84 10.09
N GLY A 100 -28.07 5.52 11.30
CA GLY A 100 -28.36 4.26 11.98
C GLY A 100 -27.99 3.02 11.16
N TYR A 101 -28.85 2.00 11.19
CA TYR A 101 -28.60 0.69 10.56
C TYR A 101 -28.57 0.69 9.02
N ALA A 102 -28.94 1.81 8.37
CA ALA A 102 -28.93 1.92 6.91
C ALA A 102 -27.52 1.88 6.30
N LEU A 103 -26.46 2.16 7.09
CA LEU A 103 -25.08 2.13 6.62
C LEU A 103 -24.45 0.75 6.57
N ILE A 104 -24.98 -0.24 7.30
CA ILE A 104 -24.40 -1.59 7.36
C ILE A 104 -24.25 -2.24 5.97
N PRO A 105 -25.28 -2.24 5.09
CA PRO A 105 -25.12 -2.82 3.76
C PRO A 105 -24.14 -2.04 2.88
N VAL A 106 -24.05 -0.72 3.07
CA VAL A 106 -23.09 0.13 2.35
C VAL A 106 -21.67 -0.20 2.78
N GLN A 107 -21.41 -0.29 4.09
CA GLN A 107 -20.10 -0.67 4.63
C GLN A 107 -19.65 -2.04 4.13
N MET A 108 -20.54 -3.03 4.11
CA MET A 108 -20.25 -4.37 3.58
C MET A 108 -19.85 -4.31 2.10
N LEU A 109 -20.53 -3.49 1.29
CA LEU A 109 -20.21 -3.33 -0.12
C LEU A 109 -18.84 -2.66 -0.31
N LEU A 110 -18.52 -1.62 0.46
CA LEU A 110 -17.22 -0.94 0.39
C LEU A 110 -16.07 -1.88 0.75
N SER A 111 -16.21 -2.65 1.84
CA SER A 111 -15.19 -3.62 2.24
C SER A 111 -14.96 -4.69 1.17
N LEU A 112 -16.01 -5.13 0.47
CA LEU A 112 -15.90 -6.09 -0.63
C LEU A 112 -15.11 -5.51 -1.80
N VAL A 113 -15.39 -4.26 -2.16
CA VAL A 113 -14.65 -3.55 -3.23
C VAL A 113 -13.18 -3.37 -2.86
N GLN A 114 -12.88 -3.03 -1.60
CA GLN A 114 -11.49 -2.92 -1.10
C GLN A 114 -10.76 -4.26 -1.19
N MET A 115 -11.40 -5.36 -0.78
CA MET A 115 -10.81 -6.70 -0.87
C MET A 115 -10.43 -7.02 -2.32
N ILE A 116 -11.33 -6.77 -3.28
CA ILE A 116 -11.06 -6.97 -4.71
C ILE A 116 -9.86 -6.14 -5.15
N MET A 117 -9.77 -4.88 -4.73
CA MET A 117 -8.64 -4.01 -5.04
C MET A 117 -7.32 -4.54 -4.49
N LEU A 118 -7.30 -5.09 -3.26
CA LEU A 118 -6.11 -5.72 -2.66
C LEU A 118 -5.65 -6.96 -3.47
N PHE A 119 -6.57 -7.77 -3.98
CA PHE A 119 -6.25 -8.89 -4.87
C PHE A 119 -5.61 -8.43 -6.18
N TYR A 120 -6.15 -7.37 -6.79
CA TYR A 120 -5.56 -6.81 -8.00
C TYR A 120 -4.19 -6.16 -7.74
N ALA A 121 -4.06 -5.41 -6.65
CA ALA A 121 -2.80 -4.77 -6.26
C ALA A 121 -1.70 -5.80 -5.99
N SER A 122 -2.00 -6.87 -5.25
CA SER A 122 -1.04 -7.95 -4.98
C SER A 122 -0.64 -8.70 -6.26
N ARG A 123 -1.59 -8.97 -7.17
CA ARG A 123 -1.30 -9.61 -8.45
C ARG A 123 -0.49 -8.72 -9.38
N LEU A 124 -0.79 -7.42 -9.45
CA LEU A 124 -0.02 -6.45 -10.22
C LEU A 124 1.38 -6.27 -9.66
N GLY A 125 1.54 -6.17 -8.34
CA GLY A 125 2.84 -6.04 -7.69
C GLY A 125 3.74 -7.26 -7.89
N THR A 126 3.17 -8.46 -7.79
CA THR A 126 3.93 -9.72 -8.01
C THR A 126 4.24 -9.98 -9.48
N ALA A 127 3.32 -9.65 -10.41
CA ALA A 127 3.54 -9.86 -11.84
C ALA A 127 4.49 -8.83 -12.47
N SER A 128 4.45 -7.57 -12.02
CA SER A 128 5.32 -6.51 -12.54
C SER A 128 6.69 -6.50 -11.87
N GLY A 129 6.78 -6.89 -10.59
CA GLY A 129 8.01 -6.80 -9.80
C GLY A 129 8.52 -5.37 -9.58
N MET A 130 7.72 -4.35 -9.93
CA MET A 130 8.06 -2.93 -9.85
C MET A 130 7.25 -2.25 -8.74
N GLY A 131 7.81 -1.18 -8.16
CA GLY A 131 7.08 -0.36 -7.18
C GLY A 131 5.90 0.40 -7.80
N PHE A 132 4.95 0.86 -6.98
CA PHE A 132 3.81 1.67 -7.46
C PHE A 132 4.28 2.95 -8.17
N ILE A 133 5.22 3.68 -7.57
CA ILE A 133 5.79 4.91 -8.15
C ILE A 133 6.62 4.60 -9.40
N GLU A 134 7.35 3.50 -9.41
CA GLU A 134 8.17 3.06 -10.56
C GLU A 134 7.29 2.70 -11.77
N SER A 135 6.16 2.04 -11.52
CA SER A 135 5.16 1.76 -12.55
C SER A 135 4.59 3.07 -13.14
N ILE A 136 4.34 4.06 -12.30
CA ILE A 136 3.86 5.38 -12.75
C ILE A 136 4.95 6.12 -13.54
N GLU A 137 6.20 6.07 -13.10
CA GLU A 137 7.32 6.67 -13.84
C GLU A 137 7.48 6.04 -15.22
N PHE A 138 7.22 4.73 -15.34
CA PHE A 138 7.27 4.02 -16.62
C PHE A 138 6.15 4.45 -17.58
N PHE A 139 4.90 4.57 -17.11
CA PHE A 139 3.76 4.89 -17.99
C PHE A 139 3.52 6.38 -18.20
N TYR A 140 3.72 7.21 -17.17
CA TYR A 140 3.40 8.65 -17.17
C TYR A 140 4.65 9.54 -17.17
N GLY A 141 5.84 8.94 -17.16
CA GLY A 141 7.10 9.66 -17.11
C GLY A 141 7.41 10.28 -15.75
N ARG A 142 8.54 10.99 -15.69
CA ARG A 142 9.12 11.47 -14.43
C ARG A 142 8.30 12.56 -13.74
N ARG A 143 7.59 13.41 -14.49
CA ARG A 143 6.73 14.46 -13.92
C ARG A 143 5.51 13.87 -13.20
N GLY A 144 4.86 12.87 -13.81
CA GLY A 144 3.75 12.14 -13.19
C GLY A 144 4.19 11.40 -11.92
N ALA A 145 5.36 10.76 -11.94
CA ALA A 145 5.92 10.08 -10.77
C ALA A 145 6.18 11.02 -9.59
N ILE A 146 6.72 12.22 -9.84
CA ILE A 146 6.95 13.23 -8.79
C ILE A 146 5.62 13.70 -8.19
N ALA A 147 4.61 13.97 -9.02
CA ALA A 147 3.29 14.37 -8.55
C ALA A 147 2.64 13.30 -7.66
N MET A 148 2.70 12.04 -8.08
CA MET A 148 2.15 10.92 -7.32
C MET A 148 2.93 10.65 -6.03
N THR A 149 4.24 10.82 -6.05
CA THR A 149 5.06 10.74 -4.83
C THR A 149 4.67 11.83 -3.83
N ALA A 150 4.43 13.06 -4.30
CA ALA A 150 3.98 14.14 -3.44
C ALA A 150 2.60 13.84 -2.82
N LEU A 151 1.66 13.31 -3.61
CA LEU A 151 0.35 12.90 -3.12
C LEU A 151 0.47 11.78 -2.07
N LEU A 152 1.33 10.78 -2.29
CA LEU A 152 1.57 9.71 -1.32
C LEU A 152 2.14 10.23 0.00
N ILE A 153 3.05 11.20 -0.03
CA ILE A 153 3.59 11.83 1.18
C ILE A 153 2.45 12.54 1.93
N VAL A 154 1.60 13.30 1.23
CA VAL A 154 0.46 13.98 1.84
C VAL A 154 -0.53 12.99 2.45
N SER A 155 -0.82 11.88 1.76
CA SER A 155 -1.67 10.80 2.29
C SER A 155 -1.07 10.20 3.56
N CYS A 156 0.22 9.88 3.57
CA CYS A 156 0.90 9.34 4.74
C CYS A 156 0.86 10.30 5.93
N TYR A 157 1.06 11.61 5.69
CA TYR A 157 0.89 12.62 6.74
C TYR A 157 -0.55 12.68 7.27
N THR A 158 -1.53 12.53 6.38
CA THR A 158 -2.95 12.55 6.75
C THR A 158 -3.32 11.35 7.62
N GLU A 159 -2.88 10.15 7.25
CA GLU A 159 -3.05 8.92 8.03
C GLU A 159 -2.40 9.06 9.41
N MET A 160 -1.18 9.61 9.48
CA MET A 160 -0.51 9.86 10.75
C MET A 160 -1.33 10.80 11.66
N ILE A 161 -1.91 11.87 11.10
CA ILE A 161 -2.78 12.79 11.85
C ILE A 161 -4.04 12.07 12.34
N GLN A 162 -4.64 11.19 11.52
CA GLN A 162 -5.83 10.43 11.89
C GLN A 162 -5.55 9.47 13.06
N GLU A 163 -4.43 8.76 13.05
CA GLU A 163 -4.03 7.87 14.15
C GLU A 163 -3.88 8.60 15.48
N PHE A 164 -3.19 9.74 15.50
CA PHE A 164 -3.07 10.55 16.71
C PHE A 164 -4.40 11.18 17.15
N THR A 165 -5.26 11.55 16.20
CA THR A 165 -6.61 12.05 16.49
C THR A 165 -7.47 10.95 17.12
N GLY A 166 -7.37 9.72 16.62
CA GLY A 166 -8.02 8.54 17.20
C GLY A 166 -7.58 8.28 18.64
N LEU A 167 -6.27 8.24 18.88
CA LEU A 167 -5.70 8.07 20.22
C LEU A 167 -6.15 9.18 21.19
N ALA A 168 -6.16 10.43 20.73
CA ALA A 168 -6.67 11.55 21.52
C ALA A 168 -8.16 11.37 21.86
N GLY A 169 -8.99 10.97 20.89
CA GLY A 169 -10.41 10.70 21.10
C GLY A 169 -10.67 9.56 22.08
N VAL A 170 -9.93 8.45 21.96
CA VAL A 170 -10.04 7.32 22.90
C VAL A 170 -9.60 7.71 24.31
N SER A 171 -8.52 8.49 24.43
CA SER A 171 -8.04 8.95 25.75
C SER A 171 -9.06 9.81 26.50
N GLU A 172 -9.83 10.63 25.77
CA GLU A 172 -10.90 11.45 26.32
C GLU A 172 -12.08 10.61 26.80
N ILE A 173 -12.43 9.53 26.09
CA ILE A 173 -13.47 8.59 26.49
C ILE A 173 -13.09 7.83 27.76
N ILE A 174 -11.80 7.48 27.93
CA ILE A 174 -11.28 6.80 29.12
C ILE A 174 -11.12 7.78 30.31
N GLY A 175 -11.25 9.09 30.09
CA GLY A 175 -11.11 10.12 31.13
C GLY A 175 -9.67 10.52 31.44
N ILE A 176 -8.72 10.20 30.55
CA ILE A 176 -7.31 10.56 30.66
C ILE A 176 -7.06 11.87 29.89
N HIS A 177 -6.11 12.70 30.37
CA HIS A 177 -5.75 13.94 29.67
C HIS A 177 -5.15 13.64 28.27
N LYS A 178 -5.63 14.36 27.24
CA LYS A 178 -5.28 14.13 25.82
C LYS A 178 -3.78 14.04 25.56
N SER A 179 -3.00 14.87 26.24
CA SER A 179 -1.53 14.88 26.09
C SER A 179 -0.89 13.55 26.48
N VAL A 180 -1.44 12.83 27.47
CA VAL A 180 -0.90 11.54 27.92
C VAL A 180 -1.19 10.44 26.90
N GLY A 181 -2.39 10.43 26.31
CA GLY A 181 -2.77 9.48 25.26
C GLY A 181 -2.00 9.66 23.96
N VAL A 182 -1.74 10.90 23.55
CA VAL A 182 -0.90 11.17 22.36
C VAL A 182 0.56 10.83 22.63
N LEU A 183 1.08 11.12 23.82
CA LEU A 183 2.47 10.84 24.18
C LEU A 183 2.73 9.33 24.23
N SER A 184 1.80 8.53 24.77
CA SER A 184 1.94 7.07 24.77
C SER A 184 1.96 6.49 23.35
N GLY A 185 1.10 6.97 22.46
CA GLY A 185 1.12 6.60 21.04
C GLY A 185 2.44 6.95 20.34
N ALA A 186 2.95 8.15 20.59
CA ALA A 186 4.25 8.58 20.05
C ALA A 186 5.40 7.70 20.55
N ILE A 187 5.39 7.32 21.83
CA ILE A 187 6.40 6.40 22.41
C ILE A 187 6.32 5.02 21.75
N VAL A 188 5.12 4.47 21.56
CA VAL A 188 4.94 3.16 20.91
C VAL A 188 5.41 3.20 19.45
N PHE A 189 5.06 4.27 18.72
CA PHE A 189 5.51 4.47 17.34
C PHE A 189 7.03 4.57 17.27
N LEU A 190 7.66 5.42 18.09
CA LEU A 190 9.13 5.54 18.17
C LEU A 190 9.79 4.22 18.55
N SER A 191 9.24 3.52 19.54
CA SER A 191 9.77 2.21 19.97
C SER A 191 9.72 1.20 18.83
N THR A 192 8.64 1.19 18.05
CA THR A 192 8.48 0.30 16.89
C THR A 192 9.44 0.67 15.75
N VAL A 193 9.67 1.96 15.49
CA VAL A 193 10.64 2.41 14.49
C VAL A 193 12.07 2.05 14.91
N LEU A 194 12.41 2.24 16.18
CA LEU A 194 13.75 1.96 16.72
C LEU A 194 14.05 0.45 16.79
N LEU A 195 13.06 -0.37 17.17
CA LEU A 195 13.19 -1.83 17.23
C LEU A 195 12.98 -2.49 15.85
N GLY A 196 12.23 -1.83 14.96
CA GLY A 196 11.91 -2.29 13.62
C GLY A 196 13.09 -2.27 12.65
N GLY A 197 14.16 -1.53 12.96
CA GLY A 197 15.41 -1.55 12.18
C GLY A 197 16.08 -2.94 12.06
N SER A 198 15.71 -3.92 12.90
CA SER A 198 16.31 -5.27 12.89
C SER A 198 15.34 -6.44 12.67
N SER A 199 14.01 -6.27 12.81
CA SER A 199 13.10 -7.43 12.98
C SER A 199 11.68 -7.26 12.41
N ILE A 200 11.49 -6.53 11.30
CA ILE A 200 10.15 -6.28 10.70
C ILE A 200 9.40 -7.60 10.37
N ASN A 201 10.12 -8.66 10.01
CA ASN A 201 9.54 -9.99 9.75
C ASN A 201 9.11 -10.76 11.01
N GLN A 202 9.50 -10.33 12.22
CA GLN A 202 9.20 -11.03 13.47
C GLN A 202 8.12 -10.36 14.31
N VAL A 203 7.90 -9.05 14.19
CA VAL A 203 6.86 -8.35 14.97
C VAL A 203 5.45 -8.78 14.52
N VAL A 204 5.25 -9.04 13.22
CA VAL A 204 3.99 -9.60 12.69
C VAL A 204 3.79 -11.06 13.11
N VAL A 205 4.87 -11.81 13.37
CA VAL A 205 4.82 -13.21 13.86
C VAL A 205 4.71 -13.29 15.38
N GLY A 206 5.14 -12.25 16.11
CA GLY A 206 5.12 -12.21 17.58
C GLY A 206 3.81 -11.72 18.20
N MET A 207 2.90 -11.14 17.41
CA MET A 207 1.56 -10.70 17.86
C MET A 207 0.42 -11.64 17.43
N GLY A 208 0.74 -12.78 16.79
CA GLY A 208 -0.23 -13.81 16.36
C GLY A 208 -0.13 -15.11 17.17
#